data_AF-A0A5R9F922-F1
#
_entry.id   AF-A0A5R9F922-F1
#
_cell.length_a   1.000
_cell.length_b   1.000
_cell.length_c   1.000
_cell.angle_alpha   90.00
_cell.angle_beta   90.00
_cell.angle_gamma   90.00
#
_symmetry.space_group_name_H-M   'P 1'
#
loop_
_entity.id
_entity.type
_entity.pdbx_description
1 polymer ?
#
loop_
_entity_poly.entity_id
_entity_poly.type
_entity_poly.pdbx_seq_one_letter_code
_entity_poly.pdbx_strand_id
1 'polypeptide(L)'
;MIRIPISFYLISFDWAIYLFFAPLICALLTRTCSSFKRGNIQFISSVGVCYDWCNELKEDLMEIKTDKSPILTKTEELCKTILDQPEFTDIKTSIDSFFNNEEAKSIYQNLYSKQQVIRQKQQQGTLTDEEFSEYKQVEEKALTIPEINQFINAQQQMHKIEETIKQYVSKTFQLGRVPEDSDFEAGSCGPSCGCS
;
A
#
# COMPACT_ATOMS: atom_id res chain seq x y z
N MET A 1 -21.17 17.39 -10.59
CA MET A 1 -19.72 17.51 -10.29
C MET A 1 -19.41 16.47 -9.22
N ILE A 2 -19.09 15.25 -9.65
CA ILE A 2 -18.99 14.08 -8.77
C ILE A 2 -17.56 14.09 -8.19
N ARG A 3 -17.43 14.53 -6.94
CA ARG A 3 -16.18 14.43 -6.18
C ARG A 3 -15.90 12.95 -5.93
N ILE A 4 -14.85 12.44 -6.55
CA ILE A 4 -14.31 11.10 -6.33
C ILE A 4 -14.01 10.97 -4.82
N PRO A 5 -14.67 10.07 -4.09
CA PRO A 5 -14.47 9.95 -2.65
C PRO A 5 -13.12 9.27 -2.40
N ILE A 6 -12.43 9.74 -1.36
CA ILE A 6 -11.20 9.18 -0.77
C ILE A 6 -11.35 7.67 -0.42
N SER A 7 -12.58 7.13 -0.50
CA SER A 7 -12.96 5.73 -0.34
C SER A 7 -12.20 4.72 -1.23
N PHE A 8 -11.61 5.13 -2.35
CA PHE A 8 -10.87 4.22 -3.23
C PHE A 8 -9.38 4.07 -2.89
N TYR A 9 -8.77 5.03 -2.20
CA TYR A 9 -7.32 5.02 -1.95
C TYR A 9 -6.88 4.10 -0.81
N LEU A 10 -7.81 3.68 0.06
CA LEU A 10 -7.50 2.76 1.17
C LEU A 10 -7.65 1.27 0.80
N ILE A 11 -8.08 0.96 -0.42
CA ILE A 11 -8.29 -0.43 -0.89
C ILE A 11 -6.97 -1.01 -1.43
N SER A 12 -6.07 -0.19 -1.97
CA SER A 12 -4.78 -0.66 -2.48
C SER A 12 -3.70 -0.79 -1.39
N PHE A 13 -3.91 -0.21 -0.21
CA PHE A 13 -2.91 -0.18 0.86
C PHE A 13 -2.87 -1.43 1.75
N ASP A 14 -3.89 -2.29 1.74
CA ASP A 14 -3.86 -3.53 2.55
C ASP A 14 -2.84 -4.54 2.02
N TRP A 15 -2.59 -4.58 0.70
CA TRP A 15 -1.50 -5.40 0.15
C TRP A 15 -0.14 -4.72 0.26
N ALA A 16 -0.05 -3.40 0.07
CA ALA A 16 1.22 -2.68 0.11
C ALA A 16 1.81 -2.60 1.53
N ILE A 17 0.98 -2.42 2.57
CA ILE A 17 1.43 -2.46 3.97
C ILE A 17 1.86 -3.88 4.35
N TYR A 18 1.12 -4.91 3.93
CA TYR A 18 1.58 -6.30 4.13
C TYR A 18 2.85 -6.61 3.33
N LEU A 19 3.03 -6.13 2.09
CA LEU A 19 4.24 -6.36 1.30
C LEU A 19 5.47 -5.59 1.82
N PHE A 20 5.29 -4.37 2.36
CA PHE A 20 6.39 -3.57 2.91
C PHE A 20 6.73 -3.93 4.36
N PHE A 21 5.74 -4.29 5.20
CA PHE A 21 5.96 -4.70 6.59
C PHE A 21 6.10 -6.22 6.76
N ALA A 22 5.73 -7.08 5.81
CA ALA A 22 6.01 -8.52 5.88
C ALA A 22 7.48 -8.83 6.19
N PRO A 23 8.50 -8.23 5.54
CA PRO A 23 9.89 -8.51 5.90
C PRO A 23 10.25 -8.00 7.32
N LEU A 24 9.63 -6.92 7.79
CA LEU A 24 9.88 -6.32 9.11
C LEU A 24 9.18 -7.11 10.24
N ILE A 25 7.95 -7.57 10.01
CA ILE A 25 7.18 -8.47 10.87
C ILE A 25 7.82 -9.86 10.87
N CYS A 26 8.28 -10.37 9.72
CA CYS A 26 9.01 -11.63 9.63
C CYS A 26 10.36 -11.56 10.36
N ALA A 27 11.09 -10.44 10.27
CA ALA A 27 12.33 -10.19 11.02
C ALA A 27 12.09 -10.06 12.54
N LEU A 28 10.99 -9.44 12.96
CA LEU A 28 10.59 -9.34 14.38
C LEU A 28 10.16 -10.70 14.95
N LEU A 29 9.44 -11.51 14.16
CA LEU A 29 9.02 -12.86 14.55
C LEU A 29 10.18 -13.88 14.52
N THR A 30 11.19 -13.73 13.66
CA THR A 30 12.40 -14.57 13.71
C THR A 30 13.31 -14.18 14.89
N ARG A 31 13.37 -12.90 15.29
CA ARG A 31 14.14 -12.48 16.47
C ARG A 31 13.56 -13.05 17.77
N THR A 32 12.24 -13.10 17.95
CA THR A 32 11.61 -13.71 19.13
C THR A 32 11.70 -15.24 19.14
N CYS A 33 11.76 -15.89 17.98
CA CYS A 33 11.93 -17.34 17.88
C CYS A 33 13.35 -17.82 18.29
N SER A 34 14.36 -16.96 18.19
CA SER A 34 15.75 -17.31 18.55
C SER A 34 16.02 -17.50 20.05
N SER A 35 15.13 -17.05 20.93
CA SER A 35 15.29 -17.19 22.39
C SER A 35 14.39 -18.24 23.05
N PHE A 36 13.48 -18.89 22.31
CA PHE A 36 12.60 -19.92 22.87
C PHE A 36 13.09 -21.34 22.52
N LYS A 37 14.35 -21.64 22.88
CA LYS A 37 14.91 -23.01 22.83
C LYS A 37 14.94 -23.62 24.24
N ARG A 38 13.76 -23.95 24.78
CA ARG A 38 13.53 -25.05 25.74
C ARG A 38 12.06 -25.06 26.18
N GLY A 39 11.32 -26.08 25.75
CA GLY A 39 9.98 -26.33 26.29
C GLY A 39 9.01 -26.88 25.26
N ASN A 40 9.23 -28.13 24.87
CA ASN A 40 8.24 -29.14 24.53
C ASN A 40 6.76 -28.66 24.46
N ILE A 41 6.24 -28.36 23.27
CA ILE A 41 4.81 -28.44 22.89
C ILE A 41 4.74 -28.59 21.36
N GLN A 42 4.00 -29.61 20.91
CA GLN A 42 3.65 -29.83 19.51
C GLN A 42 2.81 -28.66 18.98
N PHE A 43 3.37 -27.86 18.06
CA PHE A 43 2.59 -26.98 17.18
C PHE A 43 3.20 -27.04 15.76
N ILE A 44 3.21 -28.24 15.19
CA ILE A 44 3.71 -28.51 13.84
C ILE A 44 2.48 -28.56 12.92
N SER A 45 2.07 -27.41 12.37
CA SER A 45 1.35 -27.37 11.09
C SER A 45 1.25 -25.96 10.50
N SER A 46 1.29 -24.89 11.30
CA SER A 46 1.10 -23.52 10.77
C SER A 46 2.39 -22.74 10.54
N VAL A 47 3.50 -23.09 11.22
CA VAL A 47 4.80 -22.42 11.04
C VAL A 47 5.53 -22.89 9.77
N GLY A 48 5.37 -24.15 9.37
CA GLY A 48 5.99 -24.69 8.16
C GLY A 48 5.47 -24.03 6.88
N VAL A 49 4.16 -23.78 6.80
CA VAL A 49 3.51 -23.20 5.61
C VAL A 49 3.96 -21.76 5.35
N CYS A 50 4.19 -20.96 6.41
CA CYS A 50 4.72 -19.59 6.24
C CYS A 50 6.21 -19.57 5.87
N TYR A 51 7.00 -20.55 6.32
CA TYR A 51 8.43 -20.64 5.99
C TYR A 51 8.64 -21.17 4.55
N ASP A 52 7.81 -22.13 4.12
CA ASP A 52 7.81 -22.66 2.75
C ASP A 52 7.36 -21.61 1.73
N TRP A 53 6.28 -20.86 2.01
CA TRP A 53 5.82 -19.79 1.12
C TRP A 53 6.84 -18.64 0.98
N CYS A 54 7.61 -18.36 2.04
CA CYS A 54 8.68 -17.36 2.00
C CYS A 54 9.95 -17.85 1.28
N ASN A 55 10.21 -19.17 1.28
CA ASN A 55 11.33 -19.78 0.57
C ASN A 55 11.03 -19.97 -0.93
N GLU A 56 9.82 -20.38 -1.30
CA GLU A 56 9.40 -20.48 -2.71
C GLU A 56 9.47 -19.10 -3.42
N LEU A 57 8.99 -18.03 -2.76
CA LEU A 57 9.14 -16.66 -3.27
C LEU A 57 10.62 -16.22 -3.39
N LYS A 58 11.52 -16.82 -2.60
CA LYS A 58 12.95 -16.50 -2.61
C LYS A 58 13.69 -17.24 -3.73
N GLU A 59 13.21 -18.42 -4.13
CA GLU A 59 13.75 -19.20 -5.25
C GLU A 59 13.35 -18.59 -6.60
N ASP A 60 12.08 -18.18 -6.79
CA ASP A 60 11.65 -17.49 -8.03
C ASP A 60 12.31 -16.11 -8.20
N LEU A 61 12.57 -15.38 -7.11
CA LEU A 61 13.35 -14.14 -7.12
C LEU A 61 14.86 -14.38 -7.37
N MET A 62 15.36 -15.61 -7.19
CA MET A 62 16.77 -15.94 -7.43
C MET A 62 17.05 -16.36 -8.88
N GLU A 63 16.10 -16.90 -9.63
CA GLU A 63 16.33 -17.24 -11.05
C GLU A 63 16.56 -16.01 -11.94
N ILE A 64 15.99 -14.85 -11.59
CA ILE A 64 16.22 -13.57 -12.31
C ILE A 64 17.55 -12.91 -11.89
N LYS A 65 18.14 -13.31 -10.76
CA LYS A 65 19.32 -12.65 -10.16
C LYS A 65 20.67 -13.15 -10.68
N THR A 66 20.70 -14.18 -11.51
CA THR A 66 21.97 -14.82 -11.90
C THR A 66 22.75 -14.07 -12.99
N ASP A 67 22.14 -13.05 -13.61
CA ASP A 67 22.87 -12.01 -14.35
C ASP A 67 22.23 -10.67 -13.98
N LYS A 68 23.03 -9.67 -13.59
CA LYS A 68 22.53 -8.29 -13.41
C LYS A 68 22.08 -7.78 -14.77
N SER A 69 20.83 -8.05 -15.13
CA SER A 69 20.27 -7.62 -16.39
C SER A 69 20.32 -6.09 -16.48
N PRO A 70 20.46 -5.51 -17.68
CA PRO A 70 20.36 -4.07 -17.87
C PRO A 70 19.05 -3.50 -17.29
N ILE A 71 17.98 -4.31 -17.28
CA ILE A 71 16.69 -3.98 -16.67
C ILE A 71 16.83 -3.79 -15.16
N LEU A 72 17.45 -4.74 -14.44
CA LEU A 72 17.66 -4.61 -13.00
C LEU A 72 18.50 -3.37 -12.64
N THR A 73 19.53 -3.08 -13.44
CA THR A 73 20.37 -1.88 -13.24
C THR A 73 19.54 -0.60 -13.39
N LYS A 74 18.70 -0.50 -14.43
CA LYS A 74 17.81 0.64 -14.64
C LYS A 74 16.70 0.74 -13.58
N THR A 75 16.22 -0.38 -13.06
CA THR A 75 15.29 -0.38 -11.93
C THR A 75 15.96 0.14 -10.65
N GLU A 76 17.22 -0.24 -10.37
CA GLU A 76 17.97 0.32 -9.24
C GLU A 76 18.20 1.84 -9.38
N GLU A 77 18.52 2.31 -10.60
CA GLU A 77 18.63 3.74 -10.90
C GLU A 77 17.30 4.48 -10.71
N LEU A 78 16.18 3.89 -11.15
CA LEU A 78 14.84 4.44 -10.91
C LEU A 78 14.55 4.55 -9.41
N CYS A 79 14.83 3.49 -8.64
CA CYS A 79 14.64 3.50 -7.18
C CYS A 79 15.44 4.63 -6.52
N LYS A 80 16.71 4.82 -6.91
CA LYS A 80 17.53 5.94 -6.40
C LYS A 80 16.92 7.28 -6.77
N THR A 81 16.49 7.45 -8.02
CA THR A 81 15.86 8.67 -8.51
C THR A 81 14.60 9.01 -7.72
N ILE A 82 13.79 8.02 -7.35
CA ILE A 82 12.61 8.22 -6.49
C ILE A 82 13.02 8.70 -5.09
N LEU A 83 14.04 8.08 -4.49
CA LEU A 83 14.51 8.46 -3.16
C LEU A 83 15.14 9.86 -3.11
N ASP A 84 15.78 10.29 -4.19
CA ASP A 84 16.48 11.58 -4.28
C ASP A 84 15.52 12.75 -4.59
N GLN A 85 14.24 12.48 -4.88
CA GLN A 85 13.25 13.53 -5.08
C GLN A 85 12.91 14.23 -3.75
N PRO A 86 12.87 15.56 -3.71
CA PRO A 86 12.51 16.30 -2.49
C PRO A 86 11.10 15.93 -2.01
N GLU A 87 10.17 15.68 -2.93
CA GLU A 87 8.81 15.26 -2.63
C GLU A 87 8.78 13.93 -1.86
N PHE A 88 9.69 13.00 -2.16
CA PHE A 88 9.79 11.73 -1.45
C PHE A 88 10.28 11.91 -0.01
N THR A 89 11.19 12.87 0.20
CA THR A 89 11.64 13.24 1.55
C THR A 89 10.49 13.79 2.39
N ASP A 90 9.68 14.69 1.82
CA ASP A 90 8.50 15.27 2.49
C ASP A 90 7.44 14.21 2.82
N ILE A 91 7.22 13.26 1.90
CA ILE A 91 6.34 12.10 2.12
C ILE A 91 6.83 11.29 3.32
N LYS A 92 8.13 10.97 3.37
CA LYS A 92 8.72 10.20 4.47
C LYS A 92 8.59 10.94 5.80
N THR A 93 8.92 12.22 5.84
CA THR A 93 8.78 13.05 7.05
C THR A 93 7.34 13.10 7.53
N SER A 94 6.37 13.27 6.64
CA SER A 94 4.94 13.27 7.00
C SER A 94 4.49 11.93 7.61
N ILE A 95 5.01 10.81 7.08
CA ILE A 95 4.77 9.47 7.62
C ILE A 95 5.40 9.34 9.02
N ASP A 96 6.66 9.72 9.18
CA ASP A 96 7.37 9.64 10.45
C ASP A 96 6.71 10.51 11.54
N SER A 97 6.29 11.73 11.18
CA SER A 97 5.56 12.63 12.08
C SER A 97 4.25 12.03 12.58
N PHE A 98 3.48 11.38 11.71
CA PHE A 98 2.26 10.68 12.11
C PHE A 98 2.55 9.50 13.03
N PHE A 99 3.56 8.67 12.71
CA PHE A 99 3.89 7.52 13.54
C PHE A 99 4.40 7.88 14.95
N ASN A 100 4.97 9.07 15.11
CA ASN A 100 5.42 9.61 16.39
C ASN A 100 4.30 10.31 17.20
N ASN A 101 3.09 10.47 16.63
CA ASN A 101 1.96 11.08 17.32
C ASN A 101 0.91 10.01 17.71
N GLU A 102 0.92 9.59 18.98
CA GLU A 102 0.02 8.55 19.50
C GLU A 102 -1.47 8.92 19.42
N GLU A 103 -1.80 10.21 19.63
CA GLU A 103 -3.18 10.69 19.56
C GLU A 103 -3.70 10.63 18.12
N ALA A 104 -2.91 11.12 17.16
CA ALA A 104 -3.23 11.06 15.74
C ALA A 104 -3.44 9.61 15.27
N LYS A 105 -2.59 8.68 15.73
CA LYS A 105 -2.74 7.24 15.45
C LYS A 105 -4.05 6.68 15.99
N SER A 106 -4.39 6.99 17.24
CA SER A 106 -5.62 6.50 17.86
C SER A 106 -6.87 7.00 17.11
N ILE A 107 -6.89 8.29 16.76
CA ILE A 107 -8.01 8.90 16.03
C ILE A 107 -8.12 8.31 14.62
N TYR A 108 -6.99 8.14 13.92
CA TYR A 108 -6.96 7.52 12.60
C TYR A 108 -7.44 6.06 12.63
N GLN A 109 -7.04 5.26 13.62
CA GLN A 109 -7.52 3.89 13.80
C GLN A 109 -9.03 3.84 14.02
N ASN A 110 -9.58 4.77 14.81
CA ASN A 110 -11.02 4.87 15.02
C ASN A 110 -11.74 5.20 13.70
N LEU A 111 -11.26 6.22 12.97
CA LEU A 111 -11.79 6.59 11.66
C LEU A 111 -11.77 5.39 10.69
N TYR A 112 -10.65 4.68 10.60
CA TYR A 112 -10.49 3.50 9.74
C TYR A 112 -11.48 2.40 10.09
N SER A 113 -11.62 2.06 11.37
CA SER A 113 -12.57 1.03 11.82
C SER A 113 -14.02 1.39 11.50
N LYS A 114 -14.41 2.66 11.70
CA LYS A 114 -15.74 3.16 11.32
C LYS A 114 -15.95 3.10 9.81
N GLN A 115 -14.93 3.43 9.02
CA GLN A 115 -14.99 3.35 7.57
C GLN A 115 -15.23 1.92 7.06
N GLN A 116 -14.61 0.90 7.69
CA GLN A 116 -14.86 -0.50 7.36
C GLN A 116 -16.32 -0.88 7.59
N VAL A 117 -16.89 -0.49 8.73
CA VAL A 117 -18.30 -0.76 9.06
C VAL A 117 -19.24 -0.08 8.07
N ILE A 118 -19.00 1.20 7.75
CA ILE A 118 -19.81 1.96 6.80
C ILE A 118 -19.75 1.32 5.40
N ARG A 119 -18.56 0.90 4.94
CA ARG A 119 -18.42 0.19 3.66
C ARG A 119 -19.18 -1.12 3.63
N GLN A 120 -19.07 -1.92 4.69
CA GLN A 120 -19.79 -3.19 4.80
C GLN A 120 -21.31 -2.97 4.70
N LYS A 121 -21.83 -1.97 5.42
CA LYS A 121 -23.26 -1.61 5.34
C LYS A 121 -23.67 -1.08 3.98
N GLN A 122 -22.82 -0.28 3.34
CA GLN A 122 -23.07 0.22 1.99
C GLN A 122 -23.15 -0.92 0.97
N GLN A 123 -22.26 -1.91 1.05
CA GLN A 123 -22.29 -3.11 0.21
C GLN A 123 -23.52 -3.98 0.45
N GLN A 124 -24.01 -4.03 1.69
CA GLN A 124 -25.23 -4.74 2.07
C GLN A 124 -26.52 -3.95 1.76
N GLY A 125 -26.42 -2.68 1.36
CA GLY A 125 -27.58 -1.80 1.18
C GLY A 125 -28.29 -1.44 2.50
N THR A 126 -27.62 -1.58 3.64
CA THR A 126 -28.19 -1.36 4.99
C THR A 126 -27.71 -0.06 5.65
N LEU A 127 -26.89 0.73 4.94
CA LEU A 127 -26.38 2.01 5.43
C LEU A 127 -27.50 3.05 5.53
N THR A 128 -27.65 3.71 6.68
CA THR A 128 -28.59 4.82 6.85
C THR A 128 -27.91 6.18 6.67
N ASP A 129 -28.71 7.21 6.41
CA ASP A 129 -28.22 8.59 6.23
C ASP A 129 -27.64 9.15 7.55
N GLU A 130 -28.23 8.79 8.69
CA GLU A 130 -27.72 9.19 10.01
C GLU A 130 -26.33 8.61 10.27
N GLU A 131 -26.13 7.32 10.00
CA GLU A 131 -24.84 6.64 10.19
C GLU A 131 -23.76 7.22 9.26
N PHE A 132 -24.14 7.56 8.03
CA PHE A 132 -23.25 8.23 7.09
C PHE A 132 -22.88 9.64 7.56
N SER A 133 -23.84 10.40 8.08
CA SER A 133 -23.64 11.74 8.63
C SER A 133 -22.73 11.73 9.87
N GLU A 134 -22.93 10.78 10.78
CA GLU A 134 -22.05 10.57 11.93
C GLU A 134 -20.62 10.25 11.50
N TYR A 135 -20.46 9.36 10.52
CA TYR A 135 -19.15 9.06 9.94
C TYR A 135 -18.49 10.32 9.36
N LYS A 136 -19.24 11.14 8.61
CA LYS A 136 -18.73 12.39 8.03
C LYS A 136 -18.22 13.37 9.09
N GLN A 137 -18.91 13.50 10.22
CA GLN A 137 -18.44 14.35 11.31
C GLN A 137 -17.15 13.83 11.96
N VAL A 138 -16.99 12.51 12.07
CA VAL A 138 -15.75 11.89 12.58
C VAL A 138 -14.61 12.09 11.58
N GLU A 139 -14.87 11.93 10.29
CA GLU A 139 -13.91 12.18 9.20
C GLU A 139 -13.45 13.63 9.21
N GLU A 140 -14.38 14.59 9.25
CA GLU A 140 -14.06 16.02 9.29
C GLU A 140 -13.18 16.38 10.49
N LYS A 141 -13.52 15.88 11.69
CA LYS A 141 -12.72 16.09 12.90
C LYS A 141 -11.30 15.50 12.76
N ALA A 142 -11.18 14.28 12.25
CA ALA A 142 -9.88 13.67 12.02
C ALA A 142 -9.03 14.47 11.01
N LEU A 143 -9.64 15.02 9.96
CA LEU A 143 -8.94 15.82 8.94
C LEU A 143 -8.51 17.21 9.43
N THR A 144 -9.02 17.69 10.57
CA THR A 144 -8.50 18.92 11.19
C THR A 144 -7.14 18.73 11.85
N ILE A 145 -6.74 17.48 12.12
CA ILE A 145 -5.45 17.16 12.74
C ILE A 145 -4.37 17.15 11.64
N PRO A 146 -3.36 18.03 11.72
CA PRO A 146 -2.40 18.21 10.64
C PRO A 146 -1.62 16.93 10.34
N GLU A 147 -1.24 16.15 11.36
CA GLU A 147 -0.50 14.89 11.18
C GLU A 147 -1.34 13.84 10.43
N ILE A 148 -2.64 13.76 10.69
CA ILE A 148 -3.55 12.83 9.98
C ILE A 148 -3.69 13.27 8.52
N ASN A 149 -3.93 14.56 8.30
CA ASN A 149 -4.11 15.10 6.95
C ASN A 149 -2.83 14.94 6.10
N GLN A 150 -1.68 15.30 6.67
CA GLN A 150 -0.38 15.12 6.03
C GLN A 150 -0.09 13.65 5.74
N PHE A 151 -0.40 12.73 6.66
CA PHE A 151 -0.24 11.30 6.44
C PHE A 151 -1.12 10.77 5.30
N ILE A 152 -2.39 11.17 5.24
CA ILE A 152 -3.31 10.79 4.14
C ILE A 152 -2.79 11.33 2.80
N ASN A 153 -2.34 12.58 2.77
CA ASN A 153 -1.79 13.18 1.56
C ASN A 153 -0.48 12.48 1.12
N ALA A 154 0.43 12.22 2.06
CA ALA A 154 1.68 11.52 1.80
C ALA A 154 1.44 10.11 1.21
N GLN A 155 0.47 9.37 1.75
CA GLN A 155 0.02 8.10 1.20
C GLN A 155 -0.49 8.22 -0.25
N GLN A 156 -1.32 9.23 -0.53
CA GLN A 156 -1.82 9.47 -1.89
C GLN A 156 -0.70 9.81 -2.87
N GLN A 157 0.28 10.61 -2.47
CA GLN A 157 1.42 10.97 -3.31
C GLN A 157 2.30 9.75 -3.61
N MET A 158 2.59 8.92 -2.61
CA MET A 158 3.33 7.66 -2.80
C MET A 158 2.65 6.77 -3.84
N HIS A 159 1.32 6.62 -3.73
CA HIS A 159 0.55 5.85 -4.70
C HIS A 159 0.56 6.43 -6.10
N LYS A 160 0.55 7.77 -6.25
CA LYS A 160 0.65 8.39 -7.58
C LYS A 160 1.98 8.07 -8.25
N ILE A 161 3.08 8.10 -7.49
CA ILE A 161 4.41 7.75 -8.02
C ILE A 161 4.41 6.28 -8.49
N GLU A 162 3.95 5.37 -7.64
CA GLU A 162 3.87 3.94 -7.94
C GLU A 162 2.99 3.67 -9.17
N GLU A 163 1.80 4.25 -9.20
CA GLU A 163 0.84 4.09 -10.30
C GLU A 163 1.39 4.64 -11.61
N THR A 164 2.06 5.79 -11.57
CA THR A 164 2.71 6.36 -12.76
C THR A 164 3.76 5.39 -13.31
N ILE A 165 4.64 4.86 -12.47
CA ILE A 165 5.66 3.90 -12.89
C ILE A 165 5.01 2.64 -13.49
N LYS A 166 3.98 2.08 -12.82
CA LYS A 166 3.25 0.92 -13.30
C LYS A 166 2.59 1.18 -14.66
N GLN A 167 1.99 2.35 -14.84
CA GLN A 167 1.36 2.74 -16.09
C GLN A 167 2.37 2.81 -17.24
N TYR A 168 3.53 3.44 -17.03
CA TYR A 168 4.59 3.51 -18.05
C TYR A 168 5.13 2.13 -18.40
N VAL A 169 5.40 1.28 -17.41
CA VAL A 169 5.87 -0.09 -17.62
C VAL A 169 4.80 -0.92 -18.37
N SER A 170 3.54 -0.86 -17.93
CA SER A 170 2.43 -1.56 -18.57
C SER A 170 2.24 -1.10 -20.02
N LYS A 171 2.28 0.21 -20.27
CA LYS A 171 2.16 0.77 -21.62
C LYS A 171 3.32 0.37 -22.52
N THR A 172 4.54 0.26 -22.00
CA THR A 172 5.69 -0.25 -22.75
C THR A 172 5.42 -1.67 -23.27
N PHE A 173 4.87 -2.55 -22.43
CA PHE A 173 4.50 -3.91 -22.85
C PHE A 173 3.33 -3.94 -23.84
N GLN A 174 2.34 -3.05 -23.68
CA GLN A 174 1.20 -2.95 -24.60
C GLN A 174 1.62 -2.46 -26.00
N LEU A 175 2.56 -1.52 -26.08
CA LEU A 175 2.95 -0.85 -27.32
C LEU A 175 4.15 -1.50 -28.01
N GLY A 176 5.01 -2.20 -27.29
CA GLY A 176 6.29 -2.72 -27.80
C GLY A 176 7.32 -1.62 -28.11
N ARG A 177 7.09 -0.39 -27.62
CA ARG A 177 7.97 0.78 -27.72
C ARG A 177 7.89 1.62 -26.44
N VAL A 178 8.78 2.60 -26.29
CA VAL A 178 8.72 3.56 -25.18
C VAL A 178 7.44 4.42 -25.32
N PRO A 179 6.63 4.57 -24.26
CA PRO A 179 5.46 5.44 -24.26
C PRO A 179 5.86 6.92 -24.39
N GLU A 180 5.06 7.67 -25.13
CA GLU A 180 5.12 9.13 -25.25
C GLU A 180 3.90 9.75 -24.56
N ASP A 181 3.93 11.06 -24.27
CA ASP A 181 2.83 11.74 -23.55
C ASP A 181 1.46 11.55 -24.23
N SER A 182 1.43 11.50 -25.57
CA SER A 182 0.21 11.26 -26.35
C SER A 182 -0.42 9.87 -26.14
N ASP A 183 0.34 8.88 -25.67
CA ASP A 183 -0.15 7.52 -25.39
C ASP A 183 -1.00 7.45 -24.12
N PHE A 184 -1.00 8.51 -23.31
CA PHE A 184 -1.78 8.62 -22.07
C PHE A 184 -3.06 9.47 -22.23
N GLU A 185 -3.15 10.31 -23.26
CA GLU A 185 -4.30 11.21 -23.49
C GLU A 185 -5.52 10.50 -24.10
N ALA A 186 -5.32 9.36 -24.75
CA ALA A 186 -6.37 8.63 -25.45
C ALA A 186 -7.13 7.67 -24.53
N GLY A 187 -8.02 8.17 -23.67
CA GLY A 187 -9.22 7.48 -23.14
C GLY A 187 -9.09 6.00 -22.76
N SER A 188 -7.92 5.54 -22.31
CA SER A 188 -7.58 4.12 -22.24
C SER A 188 -7.96 3.57 -20.87
N CYS A 189 -9.26 3.44 -20.64
CA CYS A 189 -9.77 2.30 -19.89
C CYS A 189 -9.21 1.05 -20.60
N GLY A 190 -8.20 0.43 -20.00
CA GLY A 190 -7.65 -0.82 -20.51
C GLY A 190 -8.74 -1.90 -20.61
N PRO A 191 -8.57 -2.91 -21.47
CA PRO A 191 -9.58 -3.95 -21.72
C PRO A 191 -9.83 -4.94 -20.55
N SER A 192 -9.52 -4.56 -19.30
CA SER A 192 -9.64 -5.43 -18.13
C SER A 192 -10.61 -4.93 -17.05
N CYS A 193 -11.34 -3.84 -17.29
CA CYS A 193 -12.45 -3.44 -16.41
C CYS A 193 -13.76 -3.98 -16.98
N GLY A 194 -14.16 -5.17 -16.52
CA GLY A 194 -15.51 -5.68 -16.68
C GLY A 194 -16.49 -4.82 -15.89
N CYS A 195 -17.03 -3.78 -16.52
CA CYS A 195 -18.26 -3.16 -16.07
C CYS A 195 -19.42 -4.03 -16.56
N SER A 196 -20.01 -4.79 -15.63
CA SER A 196 -21.35 -5.40 -15.72
C SER A 196 -22.23 -4.77 -14.66
#